data_AF-A0AA96U4W0-F1
#
_entry.id   AF-A0AA96U4W0-F1
#
_cell.length_a   1.000
_cell.length_b   1.000
_cell.length_c   1.000
_cell.angle_alpha   90.00
_cell.angle_beta   90.00
_cell.angle_gamma   90.00
#
_symmetry.space_group_name_H-M   'P 1'
#
loop_
_entity.id
_entity.type
_entity.pdbx_description
1 polymer ?
#
loop_
_entity_poly.entity_id
_entity_poly.type
_entity_poly.pdbx_seq_one_letter_code
_entity_poly.pdbx_strand_id
1 'polypeptide(L)'
;MLKPISQPLCCGALSACLELQMHLLRWLCDPTTADADVTQINLTPPLVATQIEADWLWRFLYGRKQTRLNQAKLIAGMLPGEKNALLAWSNSVVAVADQFHSVHSAWPTALPEISTAAWAAFKSLMTAFYERGLQSGLPYKPDGTPVATGGVCYADYVKAFRDAHRLNPDPNAREVCVLCGGPLGQTPEVDHWIAKSAYPLLSVCAENLLPICGECNSTANKGEKDVHSAGSFADWFHPYLRPGNGAVQLDYVLPEFSVRCSATTPADQPKAAKLDALLNLSSRWTKEFKAEYANRQDVLRRRERQRIQQAQGRHTQLEIQVYVQQWQIDLAASEPHHEVYRALAAALQEPTRLASWHSELALVT
;
A
#
# COMPACT_ATOMS: atom_id res chain seq x y z
N MET A 1 -1.20 -7.91 3.77
CA MET A 1 -2.53 -7.81 3.16
C MET A 1 -3.43 -8.73 3.93
N LEU A 2 -4.32 -8.18 4.73
CA LEU A 2 -5.30 -8.97 5.48
C LEU A 2 -6.72 -8.65 5.07
N LYS A 3 -7.00 -7.41 4.67
CA LYS A 3 -8.34 -7.01 4.22
C LYS A 3 -8.45 -7.08 2.69
N PRO A 4 -9.66 -7.33 2.16
CA PRO A 4 -9.93 -7.19 0.74
C PRO A 4 -9.53 -5.80 0.25
N ILE A 5 -9.13 -5.72 -1.00
CA ILE A 5 -8.64 -4.49 -1.61
C ILE A 5 -9.09 -4.42 -3.07
N SER A 6 -9.47 -3.22 -3.50
CA SER A 6 -9.87 -2.92 -4.86
C SER A 6 -9.41 -1.51 -5.23
N GLN A 7 -9.23 -1.24 -6.53
CA GLN A 7 -8.90 0.12 -6.96
C GLN A 7 -10.10 1.05 -6.74
N PRO A 8 -9.92 2.24 -6.12
CA PRO A 8 -10.99 3.20 -5.96
C PRO A 8 -11.46 3.77 -7.32
N LEU A 9 -12.70 4.26 -7.38
CA LEU A 9 -13.33 4.75 -8.62
C LEU A 9 -12.54 5.86 -9.34
N CYS A 10 -11.75 6.65 -8.60
CA CYS A 10 -10.91 7.71 -9.17
C CYS A 10 -9.62 7.23 -9.83
N CYS A 11 -9.35 5.91 -9.86
CA CYS A 11 -8.16 5.37 -10.53
C CYS A 11 -8.15 5.62 -12.04
N GLY A 12 -9.30 5.89 -12.67
CA GLY A 12 -9.35 6.31 -14.08
C GLY A 12 -8.52 7.58 -14.33
N ALA A 13 -8.55 8.55 -13.40
CA ALA A 13 -7.72 9.75 -13.46
C ALA A 13 -6.21 9.45 -13.38
N LEU A 14 -5.83 8.49 -12.54
CA LEU A 14 -4.44 8.07 -12.37
C LEU A 14 -3.92 7.36 -13.62
N SER A 15 -4.71 6.44 -14.18
CA SER A 15 -4.37 5.75 -15.43
C SER A 15 -4.24 6.74 -16.60
N ALA A 16 -5.17 7.69 -16.75
CA ALA A 16 -5.08 8.73 -17.77
C ALA A 16 -3.84 9.62 -17.57
N CYS A 17 -3.48 9.93 -16.32
CA CYS A 17 -2.27 10.68 -16.02
C CYS A 17 -0.97 9.91 -16.31
N LEU A 18 -0.94 8.60 -16.09
CA LEU A 18 0.18 7.75 -16.48
C LEU A 18 0.35 7.74 -18.01
N GLU A 19 -0.74 7.69 -18.77
CA GLU A 19 -0.68 7.82 -20.23
C GLU A 19 -0.16 9.19 -20.67
N LEU A 20 -0.61 10.29 -20.04
CA LEU A 20 -0.06 11.63 -20.30
C LEU A 20 1.45 11.70 -20.00
N GLN A 21 1.88 11.09 -18.90
CA GLN A 21 3.29 11.00 -18.52
C GLN A 21 4.09 10.24 -19.58
N MET A 22 3.55 9.14 -20.11
CA MET A 22 4.18 8.35 -21.16
C MET A 22 4.15 9.05 -22.53
N HIS A 23 3.09 9.80 -22.87
CA HIS A 23 3.07 10.63 -24.08
C HIS A 23 4.15 11.71 -24.05
N LEU A 24 4.28 12.43 -22.93
CA LEU A 24 5.37 13.38 -22.74
C LEU A 24 6.71 12.69 -22.92
N LEU A 25 6.95 11.57 -22.24
CA LEU A 25 8.24 10.89 -22.30
C LEU A 25 8.57 10.39 -23.71
N ARG A 26 7.62 9.77 -24.41
CA ARG A 26 7.79 9.29 -25.79
C ARG A 26 8.23 10.42 -26.71
N TRP A 27 7.65 11.61 -26.56
CA TRP A 27 8.04 12.78 -27.34
C TRP A 27 9.40 13.34 -26.96
N LEU A 28 9.71 13.48 -25.67
CA LEU A 28 11.04 13.90 -25.24
C LEU A 28 12.13 12.92 -25.72
N CYS A 29 11.80 11.62 -25.79
CA CYS A 29 12.68 10.58 -26.32
C CYS A 29 12.58 10.38 -27.84
N ASP A 30 11.79 11.17 -28.57
CA ASP A 30 11.75 11.08 -30.02
C ASP A 30 13.11 11.54 -30.60
N PRO A 31 13.75 10.78 -31.50
CA PRO A 31 15.04 11.15 -32.09
C PRO A 31 15.06 12.53 -32.75
N THR A 32 13.92 13.02 -33.22
CA THR A 32 13.76 14.32 -33.89
C THR A 32 13.49 15.49 -32.95
N THR A 33 13.13 15.23 -31.70
CA THR A 33 12.81 16.28 -30.72
C THR A 33 14.07 16.79 -30.04
N ALA A 34 14.39 18.08 -30.15
CA ALA A 34 15.50 18.74 -29.45
C ALA A 34 15.01 19.51 -28.21
N ASP A 35 15.94 20.01 -27.40
CA ASP A 35 15.65 20.86 -26.25
C ASP A 35 14.92 22.16 -26.64
N ALA A 36 15.25 22.72 -27.81
CA ALA A 36 14.59 23.89 -28.38
C ALA A 36 13.12 23.63 -28.73
N ASP A 37 12.72 22.37 -28.96
CA ASP A 37 11.35 22.01 -29.32
C ASP A 37 10.42 21.96 -28.11
N VAL A 38 10.95 21.97 -26.88
CA VAL A 38 10.15 21.97 -25.65
C VAL A 38 9.56 23.36 -25.41
N THR A 39 8.50 23.67 -26.15
CA THR A 39 7.77 24.94 -26.16
C THR A 39 6.27 24.72 -26.00
N GLN A 40 5.53 25.77 -25.64
CA GLN A 40 4.07 25.70 -25.53
C GLN A 40 3.40 25.33 -26.86
N ILE A 41 3.93 25.84 -27.98
CA ILE A 41 3.35 25.66 -29.31
C ILE A 41 3.43 24.18 -29.72
N ASN A 42 4.57 23.55 -29.44
CA ASN A 42 4.80 22.14 -29.76
C ASN A 42 4.10 21.19 -28.78
N LEU A 43 3.74 21.67 -27.58
CA LEU A 43 2.95 20.94 -26.59
C LEU A 43 1.43 21.08 -26.85
N THR A 44 0.98 20.70 -28.05
CA THR A 44 -0.43 20.76 -28.47
C THR A 44 -0.85 19.46 -29.17
N PRO A 45 -2.16 19.18 -29.35
CA PRO A 45 -2.59 18.04 -30.15
C PRO A 45 -1.96 18.06 -31.56
N PRO A 46 -1.50 16.92 -32.10
CA PRO A 46 -1.79 15.55 -31.65
C PRO A 46 -0.79 14.96 -30.64
N LEU A 47 0.17 15.74 -30.12
CA LEU A 47 1.16 15.23 -29.15
C LEU A 47 0.49 14.64 -27.90
N VAL A 48 -0.49 15.38 -27.40
CA VAL A 48 -1.41 14.95 -26.35
C VAL A 48 -2.82 14.91 -26.95
N ALA A 49 -3.72 14.11 -26.38
CA ALA A 49 -5.02 13.86 -27.00
C ALA A 49 -5.91 15.10 -27.06
N THR A 50 -5.80 16.01 -26.08
CA THR A 50 -6.69 17.17 -25.96
C THR A 50 -5.95 18.48 -25.64
N GLN A 51 -6.58 19.61 -25.98
CA GLN A 51 -6.06 20.93 -25.59
C GLN A 51 -6.05 21.13 -24.07
N ILE A 52 -6.97 20.48 -23.34
CA ILE A 52 -7.01 20.51 -21.88
C ILE A 52 -5.72 19.94 -21.28
N GLU A 53 -5.28 18.78 -21.79
CA GLU A 53 -4.05 18.14 -21.36
C GLU A 53 -2.83 18.98 -21.75
N ALA A 54 -2.82 19.56 -22.95
CA ALA A 54 -1.77 20.47 -23.41
C ALA A 54 -1.60 21.67 -22.47
N ASP A 55 -2.70 22.37 -22.17
CA ASP A 55 -2.70 23.55 -21.31
C ASP A 55 -2.32 23.22 -19.86
N TRP A 56 -2.75 22.06 -19.37
CA TRP A 56 -2.34 21.58 -18.04
C TRP A 56 -0.85 21.22 -18.02
N LEU A 57 -0.38 20.47 -19.02
CA LEU A 57 1.00 20.00 -19.12
C LEU A 57 1.98 21.17 -19.25
N TRP A 58 1.64 22.18 -20.06
CA TRP A 58 2.46 23.39 -20.14
C TRP A 58 2.55 24.12 -18.80
N ARG A 59 1.42 24.34 -18.12
CA ARG A 59 1.41 24.96 -16.78
C ARG A 59 2.21 24.13 -15.77
N PHE A 60 2.08 22.80 -15.85
CA PHE A 60 2.86 21.87 -15.07
C PHE A 60 4.35 22.05 -15.33
N LEU A 61 4.82 22.04 -16.57
CA LEU A 61 6.25 22.15 -16.90
C LEU A 61 6.82 23.55 -16.59
N TYR A 62 6.15 24.61 -17.04
CA TYR A 62 6.64 25.98 -16.92
C TYR A 62 6.71 26.42 -15.45
N GLY A 63 5.62 26.24 -14.69
CA GLY A 63 5.55 26.61 -13.28
C GLY A 63 6.08 28.02 -12.97
N ARG A 64 6.50 28.28 -11.72
CA ARG A 64 7.12 29.57 -11.32
C ARG A 64 8.64 29.60 -11.49
N LYS A 65 9.31 28.46 -11.30
CA LYS A 65 10.79 28.36 -11.31
C LYS A 65 11.35 27.66 -12.56
N GLN A 66 10.50 27.27 -13.52
CA GLN A 66 10.87 26.56 -14.76
C GLN A 66 11.74 25.32 -14.59
N THR A 67 11.85 24.77 -13.37
CA THR A 67 12.71 23.61 -13.08
C THR A 67 12.29 22.38 -13.90
N ARG A 68 10.98 22.12 -14.00
CA ARG A 68 10.45 20.98 -14.76
C ARG A 68 10.59 21.16 -16.26
N LEU A 69 10.42 22.38 -16.75
CA LEU A 69 10.70 22.73 -18.15
C LEU A 69 12.17 22.46 -18.49
N ASN A 70 13.11 22.89 -17.64
CA ASN A 70 14.54 22.63 -17.86
C ASN A 70 14.89 21.13 -17.79
N GLN A 71 14.22 20.38 -16.90
CA GLN A 71 14.37 18.92 -16.84
C GLN A 71 13.86 18.25 -18.12
N ALA A 72 12.70 18.66 -18.63
CA ALA A 72 12.15 18.15 -19.90
C ALA A 72 13.09 18.47 -21.07
N LYS A 73 13.62 19.70 -21.14
CA LYS A 73 14.63 20.10 -22.14
C LYS A 73 15.89 19.26 -22.08
N LEU A 74 16.39 18.96 -20.88
CA LEU A 74 17.57 18.12 -20.71
C LEU A 74 17.32 16.70 -21.25
N ILE A 75 16.14 16.13 -21.00
CA ILE A 75 15.75 14.81 -21.55
C ILE A 75 15.62 14.88 -23.08
N ALA A 76 14.99 15.93 -23.62
CA ALA A 76 14.88 16.14 -25.06
C ALA A 76 16.23 16.32 -25.76
N GLY A 77 17.22 16.91 -25.07
CA GLY A 77 18.58 17.10 -25.58
C GLY A 77 19.50 15.87 -25.47
N MET A 78 19.02 14.73 -24.96
CA MET A 78 19.80 13.49 -24.88
C MET A 78 20.19 12.96 -26.27
N LEU A 79 21.28 12.18 -26.32
CA LEU A 79 21.68 11.50 -27.55
C LEU A 79 20.63 10.44 -27.95
N PRO A 80 20.49 10.11 -29.25
CA PRO A 80 19.52 9.11 -29.71
C PRO A 80 19.61 7.75 -29.01
N GLY A 81 20.83 7.29 -28.69
CA GLY A 81 21.04 6.05 -27.93
C GLY A 81 20.48 6.12 -26.50
N GLU A 82 20.72 7.23 -25.80
CA GLU A 82 20.19 7.45 -24.45
C GLU A 82 18.65 7.54 -24.44
N LYS A 83 18.08 8.23 -25.44
CA LYS A 83 16.62 8.31 -25.63
C LYS A 83 15.99 6.93 -25.80
N ASN A 84 16.57 6.11 -26.67
CA ASN A 84 16.12 4.74 -26.90
C ASN A 84 16.24 3.88 -25.63
N ALA A 85 17.37 3.98 -24.91
CA ALA A 85 17.59 3.25 -23.67
C ALA A 85 16.56 3.62 -22.59
N LEU A 86 16.30 4.93 -22.40
CA LEU A 86 15.31 5.41 -21.45
C LEU A 86 13.89 4.95 -21.84
N LEU A 87 13.52 5.05 -23.12
CA LEU A 87 12.17 4.66 -23.56
C LEU A 87 11.94 3.15 -23.45
N ALA A 88 12.92 2.32 -23.82
CA ALA A 88 12.85 0.87 -23.66
C ALA A 88 12.69 0.48 -22.19
N TRP A 89 13.51 1.06 -21.30
CA TRP A 89 13.40 0.85 -19.85
C TRP A 89 12.01 1.25 -19.34
N SER A 90 11.52 2.40 -19.78
CA SER A 90 10.25 2.98 -19.35
C SER A 90 9.05 2.14 -19.76
N ASN A 91 9.04 1.63 -20.99
CA ASN A 91 7.99 0.73 -21.48
C ASN A 91 7.92 -0.56 -20.64
N SER A 92 9.07 -1.13 -20.27
CA SER A 92 9.11 -2.31 -19.39
C SER A 92 8.59 -2.01 -17.98
N VAL A 93 8.87 -0.81 -17.45
CA VAL A 93 8.43 -0.41 -16.09
C VAL A 93 6.93 -0.18 -16.02
N VAL A 94 6.33 0.51 -16.99
CA VAL A 94 4.87 0.79 -16.96
C VAL A 94 4.03 -0.47 -17.23
N ALA A 95 4.62 -1.49 -17.85
CA ALA A 95 4.03 -2.83 -18.01
C ALA A 95 4.14 -3.70 -16.73
N VAL A 96 4.08 -3.09 -15.55
CA VAL A 96 4.22 -3.78 -14.26
C VAL A 96 3.17 -4.87 -14.06
N ALA A 97 1.94 -4.66 -14.55
CA ALA A 97 0.87 -5.66 -14.51
C ALA A 97 1.29 -7.01 -15.11
N ASP A 98 2.07 -6.98 -16.19
CA ASP A 98 2.52 -8.19 -16.87
C ASP A 98 3.41 -9.06 -15.99
N GLN A 99 4.12 -8.48 -15.01
CA GLN A 99 4.99 -9.22 -14.07
C GLN A 99 4.21 -10.20 -13.17
N PHE A 100 2.89 -10.11 -13.14
CA PHE A 100 2.01 -10.97 -12.35
C PHE A 100 1.27 -12.01 -13.20
N HIS A 101 1.53 -12.05 -14.51
CA HIS A 101 1.08 -13.11 -15.41
C HIS A 101 2.08 -14.28 -15.46
N SER A 102 1.65 -15.43 -15.99
CA SER A 102 2.50 -16.64 -16.08
C SER A 102 3.67 -16.48 -17.06
N VAL A 103 3.49 -15.64 -18.09
CA VAL A 103 4.52 -15.31 -19.08
C VAL A 103 4.72 -13.80 -19.01
N HIS A 104 5.94 -13.38 -18.68
CA HIS A 104 6.28 -11.98 -18.51
C HIS A 104 7.70 -11.69 -18.99
N SER A 105 7.94 -10.44 -19.38
CA SER A 105 9.28 -9.96 -19.69
C SER A 105 10.10 -9.77 -18.42
N ALA A 106 11.43 -9.69 -18.55
CA ALA A 106 12.30 -9.40 -17.42
C ALA A 106 12.07 -7.96 -16.91
N TRP A 107 11.91 -7.80 -15.60
CA TRP A 107 11.86 -6.49 -14.96
C TRP A 107 13.24 -5.81 -15.01
N PRO A 108 13.33 -4.51 -15.33
CA PRO A 108 14.61 -3.82 -15.36
C PRO A 108 15.10 -3.52 -13.94
N THR A 109 16.22 -4.13 -13.56
CA THR A 109 16.91 -3.90 -12.27
C THR A 109 18.07 -2.91 -12.37
N ALA A 110 18.60 -2.71 -13.57
CA ALA A 110 19.59 -1.67 -13.87
C ALA A 110 18.90 -0.38 -14.31
N LEU A 111 19.58 0.75 -14.07
CA LEU A 111 19.20 2.03 -14.66
C LEU A 111 19.41 1.98 -16.19
N PRO A 112 18.62 2.73 -16.97
CA PRO A 112 18.90 2.88 -18.40
C PRO A 112 20.28 3.50 -18.62
N GLU A 113 20.93 3.14 -19.72
CA GLU A 113 22.26 3.66 -20.11
C GLU A 113 22.15 5.13 -20.58
N ILE A 114 22.00 6.03 -19.60
CA ILE A 114 21.92 7.48 -19.78
C ILE A 114 22.82 8.20 -18.77
N SER A 115 23.16 9.46 -19.06
CA SER A 115 23.94 10.28 -18.13
C SER A 115 23.25 10.45 -16.76
N THR A 116 24.04 10.61 -15.70
CA THR A 116 23.51 10.85 -14.34
C THR A 116 22.64 12.10 -14.26
N ALA A 117 22.98 13.15 -15.02
CA ALA A 117 22.18 14.37 -15.11
C ALA A 117 20.81 14.11 -15.75
N ALA A 118 20.77 13.31 -16.83
CA ALA A 118 19.53 12.90 -17.48
C ALA A 118 18.65 12.05 -16.57
N TRP A 119 19.23 11.07 -15.87
CA TRP A 119 18.49 10.28 -14.90
C TRP A 119 17.90 11.14 -13.77
N ALA A 120 18.67 12.08 -13.22
CA ALA A 120 18.19 12.99 -12.19
C ALA A 120 17.04 13.88 -12.68
N ALA A 121 17.15 14.40 -13.91
CA ALA A 121 16.11 15.20 -14.55
C ALA A 121 14.83 14.38 -14.78
N PHE A 122 14.96 13.19 -15.36
CA PHE A 122 13.87 12.24 -15.58
C PHE A 122 13.17 11.88 -14.27
N LYS A 123 13.93 11.41 -13.27
CA LYS A 123 13.39 11.01 -11.98
C LYS A 123 12.61 12.13 -11.30
N SER A 124 13.17 13.34 -11.29
CA SER A 124 12.51 14.50 -10.68
C SER A 124 11.26 14.93 -11.45
N LEU A 125 11.30 14.92 -12.79
CA LEU A 125 10.15 15.28 -13.63
C LEU A 125 9.01 14.28 -13.47
N MET A 126 9.30 12.99 -13.57
CA MET A 126 8.31 11.92 -13.44
C MET A 126 7.70 11.89 -12.05
N THR A 127 8.50 12.04 -10.99
CA THR A 127 8.00 12.10 -9.61
C THR A 127 7.11 13.32 -9.36
N ALA A 128 7.34 14.43 -10.06
CA ALA A 128 6.55 15.64 -9.89
C ALA A 128 5.09 15.49 -10.34
N PHE A 129 4.76 14.52 -11.20
CA PHE A 129 3.36 14.20 -11.53
C PHE A 129 2.57 13.82 -10.28
N TYR A 130 3.19 13.14 -9.32
CA TYR A 130 2.60 12.86 -8.01
C TYR A 130 2.70 14.08 -7.08
N GLU A 131 3.92 14.57 -6.83
CA GLU A 131 4.18 15.57 -5.78
C GLU A 131 3.60 16.96 -6.06
N ARG A 132 3.33 17.25 -7.33
CA ARG A 132 2.76 18.54 -7.78
C ARG A 132 1.47 18.34 -8.54
N GLY A 133 1.43 17.39 -9.47
CA GLY A 133 0.24 17.12 -10.28
C GLY A 133 -0.90 16.62 -9.40
N LEU A 134 -0.82 15.39 -8.90
CA LEU A 134 -1.84 14.79 -8.05
C LEU A 134 -2.07 15.63 -6.79
N GLN A 135 -1.02 16.20 -6.19
CA GLN A 135 -1.19 17.07 -5.02
C GLN A 135 -2.10 18.30 -5.28
N SER A 136 -2.07 18.85 -6.50
CA SER A 136 -2.80 20.09 -6.84
C SER A 136 -4.04 19.87 -7.71
N GLY A 137 -4.23 18.67 -8.26
CA GLY A 137 -5.29 18.32 -9.19
C GLY A 137 -4.75 17.94 -10.57
N LEU A 138 -5.04 16.71 -10.97
CA LEU A 138 -4.80 16.18 -12.32
C LEU A 138 -5.76 16.82 -13.33
N PRO A 139 -5.49 16.78 -14.64
CA PRO A 139 -6.41 17.29 -15.66
C PRO A 139 -7.55 16.31 -15.97
N TYR A 140 -7.95 15.47 -15.02
CA TYR A 140 -8.90 14.37 -15.26
C TYR A 140 -9.97 14.28 -14.17
N LYS A 141 -11.19 13.98 -14.59
CA LYS A 141 -12.27 13.49 -13.73
C LYS A 141 -11.94 12.08 -13.20
N PRO A 142 -12.66 11.58 -12.18
CA PRO A 142 -12.45 10.23 -11.65
C PRO A 142 -12.40 9.11 -12.69
N ASP A 143 -13.18 9.23 -13.77
CA ASP A 143 -13.27 8.27 -14.88
C ASP A 143 -12.14 8.40 -15.93
N GLY A 144 -11.22 9.36 -15.76
CA GLY A 144 -10.15 9.64 -16.72
C GLY A 144 -10.52 10.64 -17.82
N THR A 145 -11.75 11.18 -17.83
CA THR A 145 -12.14 12.19 -18.82
C THR A 145 -11.40 13.51 -18.57
N PRO A 146 -10.77 14.14 -19.60
CA PRO A 146 -10.11 15.43 -19.46
C PRO A 146 -11.01 16.53 -18.93
N VAL A 147 -10.50 17.36 -18.01
CA VAL A 147 -11.20 18.51 -17.44
C VAL A 147 -10.25 19.69 -17.17
N ALA A 148 -10.70 20.90 -17.48
CA ALA A 148 -9.88 22.10 -17.33
C ALA A 148 -9.66 22.53 -15.87
N THR A 149 -10.63 22.24 -14.99
CA THR A 149 -10.61 22.59 -13.56
C THR A 149 -11.30 21.51 -12.73
N GLY A 150 -10.89 21.35 -11.47
CA GLY A 150 -11.54 20.40 -10.54
C GLY A 150 -11.28 18.92 -10.86
N GLY A 151 -10.14 18.60 -11.46
CA GLY A 151 -9.74 17.20 -11.60
C GLY A 151 -9.18 16.62 -10.30
N VAL A 152 -9.07 15.29 -10.27
CA VAL A 152 -8.75 14.50 -9.07
C VAL A 152 -7.45 14.95 -8.44
N CYS A 153 -7.49 15.23 -7.13
CA CYS A 153 -6.30 15.50 -6.33
C CYS A 153 -6.00 14.38 -5.31
N TYR A 154 -4.88 14.50 -4.60
CA TYR A 154 -4.45 13.56 -3.56
C TYR A 154 -5.51 13.34 -2.49
N ALA A 155 -6.17 14.41 -2.03
CA ALA A 155 -7.21 14.32 -1.01
C ALA A 155 -8.43 13.53 -1.52
N ASP A 156 -8.81 13.73 -2.78
CA ASP A 156 -9.90 12.97 -3.42
C ASP A 156 -9.55 11.50 -3.52
N TYR A 157 -8.30 11.18 -3.90
CA TYR A 157 -7.81 9.80 -3.99
C TYR A 157 -7.86 9.09 -2.64
N VAL A 158 -7.30 9.71 -1.59
CA VAL A 158 -7.32 9.16 -0.22
C VAL A 158 -8.75 8.98 0.28
N LYS A 159 -9.62 9.96 0.04
CA LYS A 159 -11.04 9.88 0.42
C LYS A 159 -11.74 8.73 -0.29
N ALA A 160 -11.59 8.63 -1.61
CA ALA A 160 -12.21 7.57 -2.40
C ALA A 160 -11.74 6.17 -1.97
N PHE A 161 -10.45 6.03 -1.64
CA PHE A 161 -9.94 4.77 -1.08
C PHE A 161 -10.56 4.45 0.28
N ARG A 162 -10.61 5.42 1.19
CA ARG A 162 -11.24 5.25 2.51
C ARG A 162 -12.70 4.83 2.41
N ASP A 163 -13.45 5.48 1.53
CA ASP A 163 -14.85 5.14 1.30
C ASP A 163 -15.02 3.74 0.70
N ALA A 164 -14.18 3.36 -0.28
CA ALA A 164 -14.24 2.04 -0.93
C ALA A 164 -13.84 0.87 0.00
N HIS A 165 -13.00 1.12 1.01
CA HIS A 165 -12.50 0.08 1.92
C HIS A 165 -13.07 0.22 3.34
N ARG A 166 -14.11 1.03 3.52
CA ARG A 166 -14.78 1.20 4.81
C ARG A 166 -15.52 -0.08 5.18
N LEU A 167 -15.10 -0.71 6.27
CA LEU A 167 -15.72 -1.95 6.77
C LEU A 167 -16.92 -1.68 7.71
N ASN A 168 -16.93 -0.54 8.39
CA ASN A 168 -18.03 -0.13 9.27
C ASN A 168 -18.66 1.16 8.72
N PRO A 169 -19.98 1.19 8.45
CA PRO A 169 -20.63 2.37 7.87
C PRO A 169 -20.64 3.62 8.78
N ASP A 170 -20.46 3.46 10.10
CA ASP A 170 -20.38 4.59 11.02
C ASP A 170 -19.13 5.45 10.70
N PRO A 171 -19.29 6.75 10.38
CA PRO A 171 -18.16 7.63 10.05
C PRO A 171 -17.18 7.85 11.22
N ASN A 172 -17.57 7.53 12.45
CA ASN A 172 -16.71 7.63 13.64
C ASN A 172 -15.97 6.31 13.94
N ALA A 173 -16.30 5.22 13.23
CA ALA A 173 -15.61 3.96 13.40
C ALA A 173 -14.16 4.05 12.91
N ARG A 174 -13.27 3.27 13.55
CA ARG A 174 -11.88 3.18 13.12
C ARG A 174 -11.81 2.44 11.79
N GLU A 175 -11.14 3.03 10.82
CA GLU A 175 -10.82 2.36 9.56
C GLU A 175 -9.61 1.44 9.71
N VAL A 176 -9.51 0.47 8.82
CA VAL A 176 -8.53 -0.62 8.92
C VAL A 176 -7.53 -0.56 7.77
N CYS A 177 -6.24 -0.66 8.10
CA CYS A 177 -5.17 -0.78 7.14
C CYS A 177 -5.27 -2.13 6.42
N VAL A 178 -5.38 -2.09 5.09
CA VAL A 178 -5.52 -3.30 4.26
C VAL A 178 -4.29 -4.22 4.34
N LEU A 179 -3.11 -3.69 4.65
CA LEU A 179 -1.88 -4.49 4.76
C LEU A 179 -1.81 -5.27 6.07
N CYS A 180 -1.90 -4.61 7.22
CA CYS A 180 -1.63 -5.24 8.52
C CYS A 180 -2.87 -5.56 9.36
N GLY A 181 -4.07 -5.13 8.92
CA GLY A 181 -5.31 -5.29 9.69
C GLY A 181 -5.43 -4.37 10.91
N GLY A 182 -4.40 -3.58 11.25
CA GLY A 182 -4.46 -2.57 12.32
C GLY A 182 -5.15 -1.27 11.89
N PRO A 183 -5.20 -0.25 12.76
CA PRO A 183 -5.83 1.03 12.44
C PRO A 183 -5.17 1.68 11.22
N LEU A 184 -5.96 2.20 10.29
CA LEU A 184 -5.45 2.98 9.15
C LEU A 184 -4.84 4.31 9.60
N GLY A 185 -5.41 4.92 10.65
CA GLY A 185 -5.01 6.22 11.18
C GLY A 185 -5.77 7.39 10.54
N GLN A 186 -5.66 8.58 11.14
CA GLN A 186 -6.37 9.77 10.67
C GLN A 186 -5.74 10.37 9.41
N THR A 187 -4.41 10.26 9.30
CA THR A 187 -3.59 10.74 8.18
C THR A 187 -2.88 9.55 7.53
N PRO A 188 -3.61 8.68 6.81
CA PRO A 188 -2.96 7.60 6.07
C PRO A 188 -2.00 8.17 5.04
N GLU A 189 -0.88 7.50 4.87
CA GLU A 189 0.09 7.83 3.85
C GLU A 189 -0.19 6.99 2.60
N VAL A 190 0.02 7.55 1.42
CA VAL A 190 -0.09 6.80 0.16
C VAL A 190 1.29 6.24 -0.14
N ASP A 191 1.44 4.93 0.09
CA ASP A 191 2.63 4.18 -0.28
C ASP A 191 2.71 3.98 -1.79
N HIS A 192 3.95 3.95 -2.28
CA HIS A 192 4.31 3.48 -3.61
C HIS A 192 4.81 2.04 -3.44
N TRP A 193 3.96 1.05 -3.73
CA TRP A 193 4.28 -0.36 -3.47
C TRP A 193 5.64 -0.74 -4.04
N ILE A 194 5.88 -0.40 -5.30
CA ILE A 194 7.19 -0.31 -5.91
C ILE A 194 7.71 1.12 -5.73
N ALA A 195 8.86 1.23 -5.07
CA ALA A 195 9.46 2.49 -4.66
C ALA A 195 9.61 3.48 -5.83
N LYS A 196 8.97 4.65 -5.74
CA LYS A 196 9.10 5.73 -6.73
C LYS A 196 10.53 6.26 -6.84
N SER A 197 11.35 6.07 -5.81
CA SER A 197 12.76 6.46 -5.82
C SER A 197 13.58 5.63 -6.82
N ALA A 198 13.21 4.38 -7.06
CA ALA A 198 13.81 3.53 -8.08
C ALA A 198 13.03 3.58 -9.41
N TYR A 199 11.70 3.64 -9.35
CA TYR A 199 10.80 3.56 -10.50
C TYR A 199 9.84 4.77 -10.58
N PRO A 200 10.34 5.96 -10.98
CA PRO A 200 9.59 7.21 -10.86
C PRO A 200 8.37 7.32 -11.80
N LEU A 201 8.29 6.48 -12.85
CA LEU A 201 7.11 6.35 -13.71
C LEU A 201 5.90 5.79 -12.96
N LEU A 202 6.13 4.97 -11.94
CA LEU A 202 5.05 4.39 -11.14
C LEU A 202 4.54 5.36 -10.05
N SER A 203 4.95 6.62 -10.07
CA SER A 203 4.58 7.60 -9.04
C SER A 203 3.10 7.98 -9.06
N VAL A 204 2.43 7.88 -10.21
CA VAL A 204 0.98 8.07 -10.37
C VAL A 204 0.27 6.84 -10.91
N CYS A 205 0.93 5.69 -10.93
CA CYS A 205 0.32 4.43 -11.39
C CYS A 205 -0.72 3.94 -10.37
N ALA A 206 -1.97 3.75 -10.81
CA ALA A 206 -3.08 3.31 -9.95
C ALA A 206 -2.80 1.99 -9.23
N GLU A 207 -2.13 1.06 -9.90
CA GLU A 207 -1.74 -0.23 -9.33
C GLU A 207 -0.61 -0.11 -8.31
N ASN A 208 0.14 1.00 -8.33
CA ASN A 208 1.28 1.19 -7.45
C ASN A 208 0.97 2.05 -6.22
N LEU A 209 -0.15 2.78 -6.20
CA LEU A 209 -0.52 3.67 -5.10
C LEU A 209 -1.45 3.01 -4.08
N LEU A 210 -1.09 3.09 -2.80
CA LEU A 210 -1.84 2.44 -1.74
C LEU A 210 -1.88 3.27 -0.45
N PRO A 211 -3.04 3.85 -0.07
CA PRO A 211 -3.20 4.38 1.28
C PRO A 211 -3.04 3.28 2.35
N ILE A 212 -2.07 3.44 3.23
CA ILE A 212 -1.75 2.52 4.33
C ILE A 212 -1.48 3.28 5.63
N CYS A 213 -1.43 2.55 6.75
CA CYS A 213 -1.06 3.16 8.02
C CYS A 213 0.42 3.56 8.05
N GLY A 214 0.72 4.64 8.77
CA GLY A 214 2.09 5.18 8.86
C GLY A 214 3.10 4.18 9.44
N GLU A 215 2.69 3.25 10.30
CA GLU A 215 3.58 2.21 10.78
C GLU A 215 3.99 1.27 9.63
N CYS A 216 3.05 0.83 8.79
CA CYS A 216 3.38 0.02 7.61
C CYS A 216 4.27 0.79 6.63
N ASN A 217 4.01 2.08 6.41
CA ASN A 217 4.79 2.90 5.47
C ASN A 217 6.15 3.37 6.03
N SER A 218 6.41 3.21 7.32
CA SER A 218 7.64 3.69 7.95
C SER A 218 8.91 3.05 7.37
N THR A 219 10.03 3.74 7.52
CA THR A 219 11.36 3.26 7.09
C THR A 219 11.82 1.97 7.77
N ALA A 220 11.29 1.67 8.97
CA ALA A 220 11.51 0.40 9.64
C ALA A 220 10.80 -0.77 8.94
N ASN A 221 9.68 -0.49 8.26
CA ASN A 221 8.82 -1.45 7.57
C ASN A 221 8.95 -1.28 6.05
N LYS A 222 7.89 -0.91 5.33
CA LYS A 222 7.93 -0.82 3.86
C LYS A 222 8.90 0.25 3.39
N GLY A 223 8.59 1.52 3.65
CA GLY A 223 9.34 2.66 3.12
C GLY A 223 9.71 2.47 1.64
N GLU A 224 10.98 2.69 1.32
CA GLU A 224 11.52 2.56 -0.04
C GLU A 224 12.16 1.19 -0.33
N LYS A 225 11.89 0.15 0.49
CA LYS A 225 12.46 -1.19 0.25
C LYS A 225 11.87 -1.84 -1.00
N ASP A 226 12.70 -2.61 -1.69
CA ASP A 226 12.31 -3.35 -2.88
C ASP A 226 11.27 -4.44 -2.57
N VAL A 227 10.30 -4.57 -3.47
CA VAL A 227 9.23 -5.59 -3.44
C VAL A 227 9.37 -6.57 -4.61
N HIS A 228 10.62 -6.87 -4.97
CA HIS A 228 11.01 -7.90 -5.92
C HIS A 228 12.30 -8.58 -5.46
N SER A 229 12.51 -9.83 -5.88
CA SER A 229 13.73 -10.59 -5.64
C SER A 229 14.59 -10.56 -6.91
N ALA A 230 15.57 -9.64 -6.98
CA ALA A 230 16.42 -9.46 -8.16
C ALA A 230 15.64 -9.28 -9.48
N GLY A 231 14.57 -8.46 -9.44
CA GLY A 231 13.68 -8.23 -10.58
C GLY A 231 12.57 -9.28 -10.76
N SER A 232 12.54 -10.34 -9.97
CA SER A 232 11.41 -11.29 -9.97
C SER A 232 10.36 -10.90 -8.94
N PHE A 233 9.11 -10.81 -9.37
CA PHE A 233 7.97 -10.63 -8.47
C PHE A 233 7.43 -11.97 -7.96
N ALA A 234 7.86 -13.13 -8.47
CA ALA A 234 7.22 -14.43 -8.20
C ALA A 234 6.93 -14.71 -6.72
N ASP A 235 7.84 -14.32 -5.83
CA ASP A 235 7.74 -14.55 -4.38
C ASP A 235 7.13 -13.38 -3.60
N TRP A 236 6.35 -12.50 -4.23
CA TRP A 236 5.79 -11.32 -3.59
C TRP A 236 4.28 -11.22 -3.75
N PHE A 237 3.54 -10.92 -2.70
CA PHE A 237 2.18 -10.42 -2.90
C PHE A 237 2.23 -9.01 -3.50
N HIS A 238 1.21 -8.64 -4.27
CA HIS A 238 1.03 -7.28 -4.75
C HIS A 238 -0.39 -6.80 -4.40
N PRO A 239 -0.56 -5.59 -3.82
CA PRO A 239 -1.83 -5.08 -3.34
C PRO A 239 -3.03 -5.37 -4.25
N TYR A 240 -2.95 -5.00 -5.52
CA TYR A 240 -4.06 -5.18 -6.46
C TYR A 240 -3.91 -6.41 -7.38
N LEU A 241 -2.71 -6.65 -7.92
CA LEU A 241 -2.46 -7.66 -8.97
C LEU A 241 -2.31 -9.10 -8.46
N ARG A 242 -1.92 -9.28 -7.19
CA ARG A 242 -1.83 -10.60 -6.53
C ARG A 242 -2.05 -10.42 -5.03
N PRO A 243 -3.29 -10.18 -4.59
CA PRO A 243 -3.56 -9.81 -3.22
C PRO A 243 -3.30 -10.96 -2.25
N GLY A 244 -2.83 -10.63 -1.04
CA GLY A 244 -2.62 -11.59 0.04
C GLY A 244 -3.86 -11.89 0.88
N ASN A 245 -4.98 -11.17 0.67
CA ASN A 245 -6.23 -11.45 1.39
C ASN A 245 -6.72 -12.88 1.07
N GLY A 246 -7.04 -13.66 2.10
CA GLY A 246 -7.40 -15.07 1.96
C GLY A 246 -6.20 -16.02 1.73
N ALA A 247 -5.04 -15.50 1.32
CA ALA A 247 -3.81 -16.27 1.18
C ALA A 247 -2.91 -16.18 2.41
N VAL A 248 -2.97 -15.08 3.18
CA VAL A 248 -2.21 -14.86 4.42
C VAL A 248 -3.06 -15.18 5.64
N GLN A 249 -2.48 -15.88 6.61
CA GLN A 249 -3.11 -16.20 7.90
C GLN A 249 -2.17 -15.95 9.08
N LEU A 250 -2.74 -16.00 10.29
CA LEU A 250 -2.00 -15.90 11.55
C LEU A 250 -2.03 -17.25 12.26
N ASP A 251 -0.87 -17.87 12.42
CA ASP A 251 -0.74 -19.13 13.15
C ASP A 251 -0.25 -18.85 14.57
N TYR A 252 -0.96 -19.38 15.57
CA TYR A 252 -0.54 -19.33 16.96
C TYR A 252 0.56 -20.36 17.24
N VAL A 253 1.65 -19.91 17.86
CA VAL A 253 2.79 -20.76 18.24
C VAL A 253 2.81 -20.91 19.76
N LEU A 254 2.22 -22.01 20.24
CA LEU A 254 1.99 -22.27 21.65
C LEU A 254 3.25 -22.13 22.54
N PRO A 255 4.42 -22.71 22.20
CA PRO A 255 5.60 -22.61 23.07
C PRO A 255 6.15 -21.19 23.20
N GLU A 256 5.96 -20.36 22.18
CA GLU A 256 6.49 -18.99 22.11
C GLU A 256 5.49 -17.94 22.60
N PHE A 257 4.23 -18.36 22.78
CA PHE A 257 3.10 -17.48 23.05
C PHE A 257 3.07 -16.30 22.07
N SER A 258 3.18 -16.62 20.78
CA SER A 258 3.32 -15.68 19.68
C SER A 258 2.41 -16.04 18.51
N VAL A 259 2.27 -15.11 17.56
CA VAL A 259 1.61 -15.38 16.27
C VAL A 259 2.61 -15.18 15.13
N ARG A 260 2.49 -16.01 14.10
CA ARG A 260 3.31 -15.95 12.90
C ARG A 260 2.46 -15.68 11.67
N CYS A 261 3.03 -14.92 10.74
CA CYS A 261 2.48 -14.74 9.40
C CYS A 261 2.83 -15.96 8.54
N SER A 262 1.82 -16.64 8.03
CA SER A 262 1.96 -17.79 7.14
C SER A 262 1.01 -17.71 5.97
N ALA A 263 1.17 -18.62 5.02
CA ALA A 263 0.26 -18.77 3.91
C ALA A 263 -0.74 -19.91 4.15
N THR A 264 -1.95 -19.76 3.62
CA THR A 264 -2.96 -20.83 3.61
C THR A 264 -2.58 -21.99 2.69
N THR A 265 -1.70 -21.75 1.71
CA THR A 265 -1.17 -22.76 0.80
C THR A 265 0.36 -22.78 0.82
N PRO A 266 1.01 -23.97 0.69
CA PRO A 266 2.46 -24.05 0.64
C PRO A 266 3.11 -23.25 -0.50
N ALA A 267 2.41 -23.11 -1.64
CA ALA A 267 2.91 -22.37 -2.81
C ALA A 267 3.03 -20.85 -2.56
N ASP A 268 2.26 -20.32 -1.59
CA ASP A 268 2.29 -18.90 -1.23
C ASP A 268 3.17 -18.61 -0.01
N GLN A 269 3.73 -19.63 0.63
CA GLN A 269 4.56 -19.45 1.83
C GLN A 269 5.77 -18.52 1.61
N PRO A 270 6.49 -18.57 0.46
CA PRO A 270 7.54 -17.58 0.18
C PRO A 270 7.02 -16.14 0.17
N LYS A 271 5.81 -15.92 -0.38
CA LYS A 271 5.15 -14.61 -0.47
C LYS A 271 4.76 -14.09 0.91
N ALA A 272 4.20 -14.94 1.75
CA ALA A 272 3.86 -14.60 3.13
C ALA A 272 5.12 -14.26 3.94
N ALA A 273 6.20 -15.03 3.79
CA ALA A 273 7.47 -14.77 4.48
C ALA A 273 8.11 -13.44 4.06
N LYS A 274 8.10 -13.11 2.75
CA LYS A 274 8.59 -11.81 2.25
C LYS A 274 7.75 -10.65 2.76
N LEU A 275 6.42 -10.80 2.77
CA LEU A 275 5.52 -9.78 3.29
C LEU A 275 5.71 -9.56 4.80
N ASP A 276 5.89 -10.63 5.56
CA ASP A 276 6.19 -10.57 6.99
C ASP A 276 7.49 -9.82 7.26
N ALA A 277 8.58 -10.21 6.58
CA ALA A 277 9.88 -9.58 6.72
C ALA A 277 9.85 -8.09 6.31
N LEU A 278 9.06 -7.74 5.30
CA LEU A 278 8.91 -6.35 4.84
C LEU A 278 8.19 -5.47 5.88
N LEU A 279 7.14 -5.98 6.51
CA LEU A 279 6.22 -5.19 7.34
C LEU A 279 6.31 -5.49 8.85
N ASN A 280 7.22 -6.40 9.24
CA ASN A 280 7.39 -6.93 10.58
C ASN A 280 6.07 -7.45 11.19
N LEU A 281 5.27 -8.18 10.40
CA LEU A 281 3.89 -8.54 10.77
C LEU A 281 3.85 -9.44 12.01
N SER A 282 4.59 -10.55 12.04
CA SER A 282 4.63 -11.50 13.14
C SER A 282 5.00 -10.82 14.46
N SER A 283 6.00 -9.93 14.43
CA SER A 283 6.43 -9.16 15.60
C SER A 283 5.33 -8.23 16.10
N ARG A 284 4.74 -7.43 15.21
CA ARG A 284 3.70 -6.45 15.54
C ARG A 284 2.40 -7.11 15.99
N TRP A 285 1.98 -8.15 15.29
CA TRP A 285 0.81 -8.95 15.66
C TRP A 285 1.02 -9.69 16.97
N THR A 286 2.23 -10.19 17.27
CA THR A 286 2.53 -10.79 18.57
C THR A 286 2.43 -9.77 19.70
N LYS A 287 2.90 -8.53 19.49
CA LYS A 287 2.75 -7.46 20.48
C LYS A 287 1.28 -7.18 20.76
N GLU A 288 0.46 -7.06 19.72
CA GLU A 288 -0.98 -6.83 19.86
C GLU A 288 -1.70 -8.02 20.50
N PHE A 289 -1.36 -9.25 20.09
CA PHE A 289 -1.88 -10.49 20.67
C PHE A 289 -1.65 -10.53 22.19
N LYS A 290 -0.43 -10.22 22.64
CA LYS A 290 -0.08 -10.21 24.06
C LYS A 290 -0.76 -9.07 24.82
N ALA A 291 -0.87 -7.89 24.19
CA ALA A 291 -1.60 -6.76 24.78
C ALA A 291 -3.07 -7.11 25.00
N GLU A 292 -3.73 -7.70 23.99
CA GLU A 292 -5.13 -8.07 24.11
C GLU A 292 -5.36 -9.24 25.07
N TYR A 293 -4.43 -10.20 25.14
CA TYR A 293 -4.44 -11.22 26.19
C TYR A 293 -4.46 -10.59 27.58
N ALA A 294 -3.56 -9.64 27.84
CA ALA A 294 -3.50 -8.94 29.12
C ALA A 294 -4.80 -8.17 29.40
N ASN A 295 -5.36 -7.48 28.40
CA ASN A 295 -6.65 -6.77 28.52
C ASN A 295 -7.78 -7.72 28.92
N ARG A 296 -7.92 -8.88 28.23
CA ARG A 296 -8.95 -9.87 28.54
C ARG A 296 -8.73 -10.48 29.93
N GLN A 297 -7.47 -10.72 30.31
CA GLN A 297 -7.13 -11.23 31.63
C GLN A 297 -7.53 -10.25 32.73
N ASP A 298 -7.27 -8.95 32.55
CA ASP A 298 -7.61 -7.92 33.54
C ASP A 298 -9.12 -7.74 33.70
N VAL A 299 -9.91 -7.96 32.66
CA VAL A 299 -11.37 -8.05 32.77
C VAL A 299 -11.76 -9.19 33.72
N LEU A 300 -11.23 -10.39 33.51
CA LEU A 300 -11.54 -11.55 34.37
C LEU A 300 -11.00 -11.38 35.80
N ARG A 301 -9.80 -10.82 35.98
CA ARG A 301 -9.24 -10.52 37.33
C ARG A 301 -10.13 -9.57 38.11
N ARG A 302 -10.68 -8.53 37.47
CA ARG A 302 -11.63 -7.62 38.13
C ARG A 302 -12.91 -8.33 38.56
N ARG A 303 -13.47 -9.18 37.69
CA ARG A 303 -14.65 -10.00 38.01
C ARG A 303 -14.35 -10.99 39.14
N GLU A 304 -13.16 -11.59 39.15
CA GLU A 304 -12.69 -12.50 40.17
C GLU A 304 -12.61 -11.82 41.55
N ARG A 305 -12.02 -10.62 41.63
CA ARG A 305 -11.99 -9.82 42.87
C ARG A 305 -13.40 -9.50 43.38
N GLN A 306 -14.31 -9.14 42.49
CA GLN A 306 -15.70 -8.85 42.85
C GLN A 306 -16.40 -10.10 43.42
N ARG A 307 -16.19 -11.28 42.81
CA ARG A 307 -16.71 -12.55 43.33
C ARG A 307 -16.19 -12.85 44.73
N ILE A 308 -14.89 -12.71 44.96
CA ILE A 308 -14.26 -12.90 46.29
C ILE A 308 -14.88 -11.96 47.33
N GLN A 309 -15.00 -10.67 47.00
CA GLN A 309 -15.62 -9.67 47.88
C GLN A 309 -17.09 -9.99 48.21
N GLN A 310 -17.79 -10.62 47.28
CA GLN A 310 -19.19 -11.03 47.43
C GLN A 310 -19.34 -12.46 47.99
N ALA A 311 -18.24 -13.10 48.43
CA ALA A 311 -18.20 -14.49 48.88
C ALA A 311 -18.80 -15.51 47.86
N GLN A 312 -18.69 -15.20 46.57
CA GLN A 312 -19.08 -16.09 45.47
C GLN A 312 -17.94 -17.04 45.10
N GLY A 313 -18.28 -18.16 44.47
CA GLY A 313 -17.30 -19.10 43.93
C GLY A 313 -16.44 -18.47 42.83
N ARG A 314 -15.14 -18.82 42.83
CA ARG A 314 -14.17 -18.43 41.79
C ARG A 314 -14.58 -18.88 40.40
N HIS A 315 -14.09 -18.23 39.35
CA HIS A 315 -14.38 -18.65 37.97
C HIS A 315 -13.88 -20.08 37.70
N THR A 316 -14.75 -20.91 37.15
CA THR A 316 -14.41 -22.23 36.64
C THR A 316 -13.81 -22.13 35.23
N GLN A 317 -13.11 -23.18 34.78
CA GLN A 317 -12.63 -23.26 33.38
C GLN A 317 -13.78 -23.14 32.37
N LEU A 318 -14.95 -23.72 32.67
CA LEU A 318 -16.12 -23.64 31.80
C LEU A 318 -16.64 -22.20 31.66
N GLU A 319 -16.71 -21.44 32.76
CA GLU A 319 -17.11 -20.03 32.71
C GLU A 319 -16.11 -19.17 31.92
N ILE A 320 -14.81 -19.45 32.03
CA ILE A 320 -13.77 -18.78 31.24
C ILE A 320 -13.94 -19.12 29.76
N GLN A 321 -14.19 -20.39 29.43
CA GLN A 321 -14.41 -20.81 28.04
C GLN A 321 -15.64 -20.14 27.43
N VAL A 322 -16.76 -20.10 28.16
CA VAL A 322 -17.99 -19.41 27.73
C VAL A 322 -17.74 -17.92 27.51
N TYR A 323 -16.96 -17.29 28.38
CA TYR A 323 -16.55 -15.89 28.20
C TYR A 323 -15.75 -15.68 26.91
N VAL A 324 -14.79 -16.54 26.60
CA VAL A 324 -13.98 -16.44 25.37
C VAL A 324 -14.84 -16.67 24.13
N GLN A 325 -15.70 -17.68 24.16
CA GLN A 325 -16.61 -17.99 23.05
C GLN A 325 -17.55 -16.84 22.77
N GLN A 326 -18.15 -16.26 23.81
CA GLN A 326 -19.00 -15.09 23.65
C GLN A 326 -18.21 -13.90 23.08
N TRP A 327 -17.03 -13.61 23.63
CA TRP A 327 -16.16 -12.57 23.08
C TRP A 327 -15.84 -12.81 21.61
N GLN A 328 -15.51 -14.04 21.22
CA GLN A 328 -15.22 -14.38 19.83
C GLN A 328 -16.42 -14.15 18.90
N ILE A 329 -17.62 -14.49 19.36
CA ILE A 329 -18.87 -14.25 18.62
C ILE A 329 -19.11 -12.75 18.45
N ASP A 330 -18.78 -11.95 19.45
CA ASP A 330 -18.97 -10.51 19.46
C ASP A 330 -17.87 -9.74 18.69
N LEU A 331 -16.77 -10.41 18.28
CA LEU A 331 -15.69 -9.79 17.50
C LEU A 331 -16.20 -9.35 16.12
N ALA A 332 -16.18 -8.05 15.86
CA ALA A 332 -16.62 -7.50 14.58
C ALA A 332 -15.49 -7.58 13.54
N ALA A 333 -15.77 -8.13 12.36
CA ALA A 333 -14.79 -8.20 11.27
C ALA A 333 -14.26 -6.82 10.80
N SER A 334 -15.00 -5.76 11.13
CA SER A 334 -14.69 -4.37 10.81
C SER A 334 -13.76 -3.68 11.81
N GLU A 335 -13.47 -4.29 12.96
CA GLU A 335 -12.58 -3.69 13.95
C GLU A 335 -11.10 -3.86 13.57
N PRO A 336 -10.23 -2.91 13.93
CA PRO A 336 -8.80 -3.09 13.81
C PRO A 336 -8.32 -4.31 14.61
N HIS A 337 -7.34 -5.02 14.06
CA HIS A 337 -6.73 -6.22 14.62
C HIS A 337 -7.68 -7.41 14.79
N HIS A 338 -8.86 -7.40 14.15
CA HIS A 338 -9.80 -8.52 14.14
C HIS A 338 -9.12 -9.90 13.96
N GLU A 339 -8.22 -10.04 12.99
CA GLU A 339 -7.53 -11.30 12.72
C GLU A 339 -6.62 -11.75 13.87
N VAL A 340 -5.97 -10.80 14.56
CA VAL A 340 -5.16 -11.05 15.76
C VAL A 340 -6.05 -11.50 16.92
N TYR A 341 -7.17 -10.81 17.13
CA TYR A 341 -8.11 -11.12 18.21
C TYR A 341 -8.80 -12.45 17.99
N ARG A 342 -9.14 -12.79 16.74
CA ARG A 342 -9.66 -14.11 16.37
C ARG A 342 -8.63 -15.21 16.64
N ALA A 343 -7.36 -14.99 16.30
CA ALA A 343 -6.28 -15.93 16.61
C ALA A 343 -6.11 -16.11 18.13
N LEU A 344 -6.21 -15.03 18.91
CA LEU A 344 -6.19 -15.07 20.37
C LEU A 344 -7.38 -15.84 20.95
N ALA A 345 -8.60 -15.58 20.47
CA ALA A 345 -9.79 -16.29 20.91
C ALA A 345 -9.71 -17.80 20.63
N ALA A 346 -9.17 -18.19 19.48
CA ALA A 346 -8.90 -19.59 19.16
C ALA A 346 -7.84 -20.18 20.10
N ALA A 347 -6.71 -19.49 20.28
CA ALA A 347 -5.63 -19.92 21.17
C ALA A 347 -6.08 -20.09 22.63
N LEU A 348 -6.98 -19.24 23.13
CA LEU A 348 -7.54 -19.32 24.48
C LEU A 348 -8.52 -20.48 24.69
N GLN A 349 -9.07 -21.03 23.60
CA GLN A 349 -9.93 -22.22 23.64
C GLN A 349 -9.13 -23.53 23.62
N GLU A 350 -7.83 -23.49 23.31
CA GLU A 350 -6.95 -24.65 23.43
C GLU A 350 -6.87 -25.12 24.89
N PRO A 351 -7.09 -26.41 25.20
CA PRO A 351 -7.18 -26.91 26.57
C PRO A 351 -5.99 -26.52 27.46
N THR A 352 -4.77 -26.64 26.94
CA THR A 352 -3.55 -26.28 27.68
C THR A 352 -3.51 -24.78 28.01
N ARG A 353 -3.96 -23.92 27.08
CA ARG A 353 -3.93 -22.49 27.31
C ARG A 353 -5.03 -22.05 28.26
N LEU A 354 -6.25 -22.57 28.09
CA LEU A 354 -7.38 -22.33 28.99
C LEU A 354 -7.03 -22.73 30.43
N ALA A 355 -6.43 -23.91 30.62
CA ALA A 355 -5.99 -24.38 31.92
C ALA A 355 -4.95 -23.45 32.56
N SER A 356 -4.00 -22.95 31.76
CA SER A 356 -3.00 -21.99 32.25
C SER A 356 -3.64 -20.67 32.67
N TRP A 357 -4.59 -20.17 31.89
CA TRP A 357 -5.26 -18.91 32.18
C TRP A 357 -6.13 -18.99 33.44
N HIS A 358 -6.78 -20.14 33.67
CA HIS A 358 -7.47 -20.43 34.92
C HIS A 358 -6.52 -20.45 36.12
N SER A 359 -5.35 -21.09 36.01
CA SER A 359 -4.32 -21.09 37.06
C SER A 359 -3.83 -19.67 37.37
N GLU A 360 -3.66 -18.83 36.35
CA GLU A 360 -3.26 -17.43 36.53
C GLU A 360 -4.34 -16.60 37.25
N LEU A 361 -5.63 -16.90 37.04
CA LEU A 361 -6.73 -16.25 37.76
C LEU A 361 -6.84 -16.71 39.21
N ALA A 362 -6.49 -17.96 39.51
CA ALA A 362 -6.49 -18.49 40.88
C ALA A 362 -5.50 -17.74 41.80
N LEU A 363 -4.51 -17.04 41.24
CA LEU A 363 -3.54 -16.21 41.97
C LEU A 363 -4.12 -14.85 42.41
N VAL A 364 -5.32 -14.49 41.98
CA VAL A 364 -5.98 -13.25 42.40
C VAL A 364 -6.42 -13.36 43.86
N THR A 365 -5.94 -12.42 44.67
CA THR A 365 -6.30 -12.24 46.09
C THR A 365 -7.40 -11.23 46.29
#